data_AF-A0A7C6TKS4-F1
#
_entry.id   AF-A0A7C6TKS4-F1
#
_cell.length_a   1.000
_cell.length_b   1.000
_cell.length_c   1.000
_cell.angle_alpha   90.00
_cell.angle_beta   90.00
_cell.angle_gamma   90.00
#
_symmetry.space_group_name_H-M   'P 1'
#
loop_
_entity.id
_entity.type
_entity.pdbx_description
1 polymer ?
#
loop_
_entity_poly.entity_id
_entity_poly.type
_entity_poly.pdbx_seq_one_letter_code
_entity_poly.pdbx_strand_id
1 'polypeptide(L)' 'MTIAFAKTALPIIGAPMAGGTTTPELTEAVARAGGFPFVAGGYLTAEAMAAQVDRMRETTDVFGVN' A
#
# COMPACT_ATOMS: atom_id res chain seq x y z
N MET A 1 -6.19 -13.16 -16.59
CA MET A 1 -6.54 -12.33 -15.42
C MET A 1 -5.33 -12.29 -14.51
N THR A 2 -4.61 -11.17 -14.46
CA THR A 2 -3.45 -11.02 -13.57
C THR A 2 -3.92 -10.35 -12.29
N ILE A 3 -3.73 -11.00 -11.14
CA ILE A 3 -4.02 -10.43 -9.83
C ILE A 3 -2.91 -9.43 -9.51
N ALA A 4 -3.23 -8.23 -8.98
CA ALA A 4 -2.28 -7.11 -8.90
C ALA A 4 -0.95 -7.46 -8.20
N PHE A 5 -0.99 -8.26 -7.12
CA PHE A 5 0.23 -8.69 -6.41
C PHE A 5 1.08 -9.71 -7.19
N ALA A 6 0.55 -10.35 -8.23
CA ALA A 6 1.36 -11.22 -9.10
C ALA A 6 2.38 -10.43 -9.94
N LYS A 7 2.34 -9.08 -9.90
CA LYS A 7 3.30 -8.19 -10.56
C LYS A 7 4.49 -7.80 -9.67
N THR A 8 4.52 -8.22 -8.39
CA THR A 8 5.63 -7.92 -7.48
C THR A 8 6.71 -9.00 -7.55
N ALA A 9 7.95 -8.64 -7.21
CA ALA A 9 9.09 -9.56 -7.28
C ALA A 9 9.03 -10.65 -6.21
N LEU A 10 8.42 -10.35 -5.06
CA LEU A 10 8.26 -11.26 -3.94
C LEU A 10 6.78 -11.58 -3.73
N PRO A 11 6.44 -12.83 -3.36
CA PRO A 11 5.07 -13.22 -3.00
C PRO A 11 4.74 -12.84 -1.55
N ILE A 12 5.05 -11.59 -1.16
CA ILE A 12 4.89 -11.07 0.19
C ILE A 12 3.97 -9.85 0.14
N ILE A 13 2.93 -9.86 0.96
CA ILE A 13 2.01 -8.74 1.14
C ILE A 13 2.34 -8.05 2.46
N GLY A 14 2.58 -6.75 2.42
CA GLY A 14 2.61 -5.92 3.63
C GLY A 14 1.18 -5.73 4.14
N ALA A 15 0.83 -6.40 5.23
CA ALA A 15 -0.53 -6.35 5.75
C ALA A 15 -0.91 -4.91 6.21
N PRO A 16 -2.08 -4.38 5.81
CA PRO A 16 -2.59 -3.13 6.32
C PRO A 16 -2.99 -3.27 7.79
N MET A 17 -2.56 -2.32 8.61
CA MET A 17 -2.79 -2.24 10.05
C MET A 17 -3.23 -0.81 10.36
N ALA A 18 -4.55 -0.62 10.47
CA ALA A 18 -5.17 0.66 10.81
C ALA A 18 -4.67 1.19 12.17
N GLY A 19 -4.84 2.49 12.40
CA GLY A 19 -4.44 3.15 13.66
C GLY A 19 -3.00 3.67 13.68
N GLY A 20 -2.38 3.83 12.50
CA GLY A 20 -1.08 4.49 12.34
C GLY A 20 0.12 3.54 12.24
N THR A 21 -0.07 2.23 12.39
CA THR A 21 1.03 1.25 12.24
C THR A 21 1.48 1.13 10.79
N THR A 22 0.55 1.11 9.83
CA THR A 22 0.87 1.22 8.39
C THR A 22 1.13 2.68 8.02
N THR A 23 2.37 3.13 8.21
CA THR A 23 2.79 4.47 7.80
C THR A 23 3.05 4.53 6.28
N PRO A 24 3.09 5.74 5.69
CA PRO A 24 3.50 5.90 4.30
C PRO A 24 4.89 5.31 4.02
N GLU A 25 5.85 5.54 4.92
CA GLU A 25 7.23 5.09 4.78
C GLU A 25 7.33 3.55 4.82
N LEU A 26 6.53 2.89 5.67
CA LEU A 26 6.43 1.43 5.69
C LEU A 26 5.87 0.90 4.36
N THR A 27 4.81 1.54 3.87
CA THR A 27 4.15 1.15 2.61
C THR A 27 5.11 1.26 1.43
N GLU A 28 5.85 2.36 1.34
CA GLU A 28 6.89 2.53 0.33
C GLU A 28 8.06 1.56 0.49
N ALA A 29 8.47 1.25 1.73
CA ALA A 29 9.54 0.30 1.99
C ALA A 29 9.19 -1.11 1.49
N VAL A 30 7.94 -1.54 1.66
CA VAL A 30 7.44 -2.81 1.09
C VAL A 30 7.52 -2.78 -0.43
N ALA A 31 7.09 -1.69 -1.08
CA ALA A 31 7.15 -1.54 -2.53
C ALA A 31 8.61 -1.62 -3.05
N ARG A 32 9.52 -0.86 -2.43
CA ARG A 32 10.95 -0.85 -2.78
C ARG A 32 11.64 -2.19 -2.53
N ALA A 33 11.21 -2.94 -1.53
CA ALA A 33 11.71 -4.29 -1.25
C ALA A 33 11.16 -5.35 -2.23
N GLY A 34 10.24 -4.99 -3.11
CA GLY A 34 9.64 -5.89 -4.10
C GLY A 34 8.44 -6.68 -3.59
N GLY A 35 7.90 -6.34 -2.41
CA GLY A 35 6.61 -6.87 -1.92
C GLY A 35 5.41 -6.07 -2.44
N PHE A 36 4.20 -6.53 -2.13
CA PHE A 36 2.96 -5.83 -2.45
C PHE A 36 2.52 -4.95 -1.29
N PRO A 37 2.53 -3.61 -1.46
CA PRO A 37 2.18 -2.67 -0.40
C PRO A 37 0.66 -2.46 -0.29
N PHE A 38 0.19 -2.07 0.89
CA PHE A 38 -1.19 -1.67 1.15
C PHE A 38 -1.26 -0.33 1.87
N VAL A 39 -2.21 0.52 1.44
CA VAL A 39 -2.68 1.67 2.21
C VAL A 39 -3.70 1.18 3.24
N ALA A 40 -3.52 1.53 4.52
CA ALA A 40 -4.49 1.27 5.58
C ALA A 40 -5.45 2.48 5.72
N GLY A 41 -6.64 2.34 5.17
CA GLY A 41 -7.75 3.30 5.22
C GLY A 41 -8.58 3.21 6.50
N GLY A 42 -8.46 2.14 7.28
CA GLY A 42 -9.16 2.01 8.56
C GLY A 42 -8.92 3.21 9.48
N TYR A 43 -10.00 3.76 10.02
CA TYR A 43 -10.05 4.99 10.84
C TYR A 43 -9.71 6.31 10.12
N LEU A 44 -9.37 6.29 8.83
CA LEU A 44 -9.16 7.52 8.05
C LEU A 44 -10.49 8.07 7.52
N THR A 45 -10.56 9.39 7.35
CA THR A 45 -11.59 9.98 6.48
C THR A 45 -11.28 9.68 5.01
N ALA A 46 -12.26 9.87 4.13
CA ALA A 46 -12.07 9.67 2.70
C ALA A 46 -10.96 10.59 2.14
N GLU A 47 -10.90 11.84 2.59
CA GLU A 47 -9.90 12.83 2.18
C GLU A 47 -8.49 12.42 2.65
N ALA A 48 -8.37 11.95 3.89
CA ALA A 48 -7.09 11.47 4.42
C ALA A 48 -6.61 10.21 3.68
N MET A 49 -7.52 9.29 3.36
CA MET A 49 -7.19 8.10 2.57
C MET A 49 -6.81 8.47 1.13
N ALA A 50 -7.50 9.43 0.50
CA ALA A 50 -7.20 9.87 -0.85
C ALA A 50 -5.76 10.40 -0.98
N ALA A 51 -5.31 11.22 -0.02
CA ALA A 51 -3.93 11.70 0.01
C ALA A 51 -2.89 10.56 0.09
N GLN A 52 -3.19 9.49 0.84
CA GLN A 52 -2.31 8.31 0.93
C GLN A 52 -2.29 7.52 -0.38
N VAL A 53 -3.44 7.38 -1.04
CA VAL A 53 -3.55 6.74 -2.35
C VAL A 53 -2.76 7.50 -3.41
N ASP A 54 -2.88 8.84 -3.44
CA ASP A 54 -2.16 9.68 -4.40
C ASP A 54 -0.64 9.56 -4.20
N ARG A 55 -0.16 9.60 -2.95
CA ARG A 55 1.25 9.34 -2.63
C ARG A 55 1.72 7.95 -3.11
N MET A 56 0.89 6.92 -2.94
CA MET A 56 1.27 5.57 -3.40
C MET A 56 1.35 5.46 -4.92
N ARG A 57 0.52 6.20 -5.65
CA ARG A 57 0.58 6.28 -7.12
C ARG A 57 1.88 6.90 -7.62
N GLU A 58 2.53 7.76 -6.84
CA GLU A 58 3.86 8.31 -7.15
C GLU A 58 4.99 7.29 -6.89
N THR A 59 4.72 6.24 -6.11
CA THR A 59 5.73 5.25 -5.69
C THR A 59 5.71 3.97 -6.53
N THR A 60 4.53 3.46 -6.88
CA THR A 60 4.37 2.15 -7.53
C THR A 60 3.09 2.08 -8.36
N ASP A 61 3.13 1.28 -9.43
CA ASP A 61 1.98 1.00 -10.30
C ASP A 61 1.00 -0.03 -9.68
N VAL A 62 1.39 -0.70 -8.59
CA VAL A 62 0.60 -1.74 -7.93
C VAL A 62 0.63 -1.61 -6.41
N PHE A 63 -0.55 -1.49 -5.82
CA PHE A 63 -0.77 -1.48 -4.38
C PHE A 63 -2.23 -1.85 -4.06
N GLY A 64 -2.49 -2.22 -2.82
CA GLY A 64 -3.82 -2.46 -2.29
C GLY A 64 -4.31 -1.32 -1.38
N VAL A 65 -5.60 -1.30 -1.12
CA VAL A 65 -6.23 -0.42 -0.12
C VAL A 65 -7.15 -1.27 0.74
N ASN A 66 -7.10 -1.09 2.05
CA ASN A 66 -7.97 -1.77 3.02
C ASN A 66 -8.50 -0.79 4.05
#